data_AF-A0A9D3VHZ9-F1
#
_entry.id   AF-A0A9D3VHZ9-F1
#
_cell.length_a   1.000
_cell.length_b   1.000
_cell.length_c   1.000
_cell.angle_alpha   90.00
_cell.angle_beta   90.00
_cell.angle_gamma   90.00
#
_symmetry.space_group_name_H-M   'P 1'
#
loop_
_entity.id
_entity.type
_entity.pdbx_description
1 polymer ?
#
loop_
_entity_poly.entity_id
_entity_poly.type
_entity_poly.pdbx_seq_one_letter_code
_entity_poly.pdbx_strand_id
1 'polypeptide(L)' 'VNRILVDTGSSVDILIAKTFNKMSLKDIILIKASPVYDFASQPITIKGSITFLMVLGYEKHIITQMVDFLVVAQTVI' A
#
# COMPACT_ATOMS: atom_id res chain seq x y z
N VAL A 1 -11.93 3.80 1.64
CA VAL A 1 -10.73 3.80 2.49
C VAL A 1 -10.41 5.25 2.76
N ASN A 2 -10.49 5.69 4.00
CA ASN A 2 -10.56 7.12 4.30
C ASN A 2 -9.47 7.54 5.31
N ARG A 3 -8.61 6.61 5.71
CA ARG A 3 -7.55 6.81 6.70
C ARG A 3 -6.31 6.10 6.21
N ILE A 4 -5.22 6.84 6.16
CA ILE A 4 -3.88 6.37 5.79
C ILE A 4 -2.98 6.79 6.94
N LEU A 5 -2.12 5.87 7.39
CA LEU A 5 -1.05 6.19 8.32
C LEU A 5 0.12 6.72 7.50
N VAL A 6 0.60 7.92 7.81
CA VAL A 6 1.82 8.46 7.23
C VAL A 6 2.99 7.98 8.09
N ASP A 7 3.80 7.10 7.54
CA ASP A 7 4.98 6.54 8.21
C ASP A 7 6.24 6.91 7.42
N THR A 8 7.05 7.81 7.99
CA THR A 8 8.31 8.25 7.38
C THR A 8 9.45 7.24 7.55
N GLY A 9 9.25 6.18 8.34
CA GLY A 9 10.20 5.07 8.51
C GLY A 9 10.04 3.97 7.46
N SER A 10 8.93 3.96 6.71
CA SER A 10 8.70 3.00 5.64
C SER A 10 9.40 3.42 4.34
N SER A 11 10.00 2.46 3.65
CA SER A 11 10.59 2.67 2.32
C SER A 11 9.58 2.54 1.17
N VAL A 12 8.37 2.07 1.46
CA VAL A 12 7.32 1.76 0.48
C VAL A 12 5.93 2.08 1.05
N ASP A 13 4.98 2.40 0.18
CA ASP A 13 3.57 2.49 0.57
C ASP A 13 2.92 1.11 0.61
N ILE A 14 2.14 0.84 1.66
CA ILE A 14 1.57 -0.48 1.94
C ILE A 14 0.04 -0.42 1.96
N LEU A 15 -0.59 -1.35 1.23
CA LEU A 15 -2.02 -1.61 1.31
C LEU A 15 -2.27 -3.01 1.89
N ILE A 16 -2.93 -3.09 3.04
CA ILE A 16 -3.28 -4.37 3.65
C ILE A 16 -4.29 -5.10 2.75
N ALA A 17 -4.08 -6.39 2.49
CA ALA A 17 -4.94 -7.22 1.64
C ALA A 17 -6.41 -7.20 2.10
N LYS A 18 -6.67 -7.14 3.41
CA LYS A 18 -8.02 -6.95 3.96
C LYS A 18 -8.69 -5.67 3.45
N THR A 19 -7.93 -4.59 3.31
CA THR A 19 -8.40 -3.31 2.79
C THR A 19 -8.57 -3.36 1.28
N PHE A 20 -7.63 -3.96 0.55
CA PHE A 20 -7.75 -4.23 -0.89
C PHE A 20 -9.04 -4.99 -1.22
N ASN A 21 -9.33 -6.07 -0.47
CA ASN A 21 -10.55 -6.85 -0.64
C ASN A 21 -11.82 -6.02 -0.32
N LYS A 22 -11.79 -5.17 0.71
CA LYS A 22 -12.90 -4.25 1.03
C LYS A 22 -13.15 -3.21 -0.05
N MET A 23 -12.16 -2.89 -0.88
CA MET A 23 -12.31 -2.04 -2.06
C MET A 23 -12.92 -2.79 -3.25
N SER A 24 -13.31 -4.07 -3.09
CA SER A 24 -13.85 -4.94 -4.15
C SER A 24 -12.91 -5.12 -5.34
N LEU A 25 -11.60 -4.98 -5.10
CA LEU A 25 -10.56 -5.22 -6.08
C LEU A 25 -10.21 -6.70 -6.13
N LYS A 26 -9.71 -7.16 -7.27
CA LYS A 26 -9.37 -8.57 -7.52
C LYS A 26 -7.89 -8.72 -7.84
N ASP A 27 -7.29 -9.81 -7.39
CA ASP A 27 -5.84 -10.07 -7.53
C ASP A 27 -5.34 -10.03 -8.99
N ILE A 28 -6.22 -10.19 -9.99
CA ILE A 28 -5.87 -10.10 -11.43
C ILE A 28 -5.29 -8.74 -11.85
N ILE A 29 -5.56 -7.68 -11.10
CA ILE A 29 -5.05 -6.33 -11.41
C ILE A 29 -3.67 -6.07 -10.78
N LEU A 30 -3.17 -7.00 -9.97
CA LEU A 30 -1.90 -6.84 -9.28
C LEU A 30 -0.74 -7.14 -10.23
N ILE A 31 0.31 -6.34 -10.10
CA ILE A 31 1.57 -6.53 -10.82
C ILE A 31 2.56 -7.24 -9.88
N LYS A 32 3.51 -7.99 -10.44
CA LYS A 32 4.58 -8.61 -9.66
C LYS A 32 5.41 -7.53 -8.96
N ALA A 33 5.62 -7.71 -7.65
CA ALA A 33 6.41 -6.82 -6.83
C ALA A 33 7.72 -7.47 -6.36
N SER A 34 8.70 -6.63 -6.01
CA SER A 34 9.93 -7.06 -5.35
C SER A 34 9.65 -7.47 -3.89
N PRO A 35 10.42 -8.40 -3.32
CA PRO A 35 10.34 -8.75 -1.90
C PRO A 35 10.63 -7.55 -1.00
N VAL A 36 9.96 -7.48 0.14
CA VAL A 36 10.23 -6.52 1.22
C VAL A 36 10.36 -7.29 2.52
N TYR A 37 11.19 -6.77 3.42
CA TYR A 37 11.50 -7.37 4.71
C TYR A 37 11.02 -6.45 5.83
N ASP A 38 10.62 -7.04 6.96
CA ASP A 38 10.30 -6.31 8.16
C ASP A 38 11.57 -5.84 8.91
N PHE A 39 11.38 -5.17 10.04
CA PHE A 39 12.48 -4.68 10.87
C PHE A 39 13.35 -5.80 11.48
N ALA A 40 12.84 -7.03 11.55
CA ALA A 40 13.57 -8.22 11.99
C ALA A 40 14.19 -9.00 10.81
N SER A 41 14.27 -8.37 9.62
CA SER A 41 14.76 -8.97 8.38
C SER A 41 13.98 -10.21 7.94
N GLN A 42 12.72 -10.35 8.35
CA GLN A 42 11.84 -11.43 7.89
C GLN A 42 11.11 -11.03 6.62
N PRO A 43 10.98 -11.93 5.63
CA PRO A 43 10.28 -11.64 4.40
C PRO A 43 8.78 -11.43 4.66
N ILE A 44 8.24 -10.34 4.13
CA ILE A 44 6.80 -10.05 4.17
C ILE A 44 6.13 -10.73 2.98
N THR A 45 4.98 -11.37 3.23
CA THR A 45 4.17 -11.97 2.16
C THR A 45 3.46 -10.88 1.36
N ILE A 46 3.92 -10.67 0.13
CA ILE A 46 3.39 -9.69 -0.82
C ILE A 46 2.53 -10.41 -1.87
N LYS A 47 1.32 -9.89 -2.11
CA LYS A 47 0.43 -10.35 -3.18
C LYS A 47 0.77 -9.74 -4.53
N GLY A 48 1.29 -8.52 -4.54
CA GLY A 48 1.70 -7.77 -5.72
C GLY A 48 1.70 -6.27 -5.44
N SER A 49 1.79 -5.46 -6.49
CA SER A 49 1.68 -4.01 -6.44
C SER A 49 0.47 -3.50 -7.23
N ILE A 50 -0.01 -2.31 -6.85
CA ILE A 50 -1.09 -1.59 -7.52
C ILE A 50 -0.85 -0.09 -7.45
N THR A 51 -1.17 0.63 -8.52
CA THR A 51 -1.10 2.09 -8.56
C THR A 51 -2.49 2.70 -8.42
N PHE A 52 -2.65 3.68 -7.53
CA PHE A 52 -3.88 4.47 -7.42
C PHE A 52 -3.64 5.94 -7.75
N LEU A 53 -4.63 6.57 -8.40
CA LEU A 53 -4.73 8.03 -8.42
C LEU A 53 -5.25 8.50 -7.06
N MET A 54 -4.41 9.16 -6.30
CA MET A 54 -4.70 9.62 -4.95
C MET A 54 -4.84 11.13 -4.90
N VAL A 55 -5.79 11.59 -4.08
CA VAL A 55 -5.88 12.99 -3.65
C VAL A 55 -5.31 13.06 -2.24
N LEU A 56 -4.19 13.76 -2.07
CA LEU A 56 -3.43 13.84 -0.83
C LEU A 56 -3.40 15.27 -0.30
N GLY A 57 -3.41 15.41 1.02
CA GLY A 57 -3.26 16.69 1.70
C GLY A 57 -4.54 17.20 2.35
N TYR A 58 -4.52 18.48 2.75
CA TYR A 58 -5.57 19.10 3.55
C TYR A 58 -5.75 20.58 3.20
N GLU A 59 -7.01 21.02 3.13
CA GLU A 59 -7.43 22.39 2.77
C GLU A 59 -6.76 22.91 1.48
N LYS A 60 -5.91 23.94 1.58
CA LYS A 60 -5.29 24.62 0.43
C LYS A 60 -4.10 23.86 -0.15
N HIS A 61 -3.67 22.79 0.53
CA HIS A 61 -2.51 22.00 0.15
C HIS A 61 -2.96 20.60 -0.27
N ILE A 62 -3.66 20.54 -1.40
CA ILE A 62 -4.13 19.29 -2.01
C ILE A 62 -3.35 19.04 -3.30
N ILE A 63 -2.85 17.82 -3.46
CA ILE A 63 -2.25 17.33 -4.70
C ILE A 63 -2.95 16.07 -5.18
N THR A 64 -2.93 15.85 -6.49
CA THR A 64 -3.36 14.59 -7.10
C THR A 64 -2.15 13.89 -7.69
N GLN A 65 -1.89 12.65 -7.28
CA GLN A 65 -0.69 11.90 -7.67
C GLN A 65 -0.98 10.42 -7.84
N MET A 66 -0.29 9.77 -8.79
CA MET A 66 -0.24 8.31 -8.89
C MET A 66 0.71 7.75 -7.83
N VAL A 67 0.19 6.89 -6.96
CA VAL A 67 0.93 6.31 -5.82
C VAL A 67 0.91 4.79 -5.93
N ASP A 68 2.09 4.19 -5.81
CA ASP A 68 2.29 2.74 -5.90
C ASP A 68 2.22 2.10 -4.52
N PHE A 69 1.29 1.17 -4.33
CA PHE A 69 1.15 0.41 -3.10
C PHE A 69 1.59 -1.04 -3.29
N LEU A 70 2.32 -1.58 -2.31
CA LEU A 70 2.48 -3.01 -2.14
C LEU A 70 1.29 -3.59 -1.38
N VAL A 71 0.64 -4.58 -1.96
CA VAL A 71 -0.45 -5.30 -1.31
C VAL A 71 0.12 -6.43 -0.47
N VAL A 72 0.07 -6.29 0.86
CA VAL A 72 0.62 -7.28 1.81
C VAL A 72 -0.47 -8.13 2.44
N ALA A 73 -0.22 -9.43 2.62
CA ALA A 73 -1.23 -10.36 3.11
C ALA A 73 -1.72 -10.03 4.54
N GLN A 74 -0.78 -9.68 5.42
CA GLN A 74 -1.06 -9.29 6.80
C GLN A 74 0.14 -8.51 7.35
N THR A 75 -0.13 -7.67 8.34
CA THR A 75 0.89 -6.85 8.98
C THR A 75 1.09 -7.32 10.41
N VAL A 76 2.30 -7.77 10.72
CA VAL A 76 2.93 -7.50 12.00
C VAL A 76 3.85 -6.32 11.70
N ILE A 77 3.44 -5.10 12.06
CA ILE A 77 4.35 -3.95 12.19
C ILE A 77 4.70 -3.91 13.68
#